data_AF-A0A6N8ASW3-F1
#
_entry.id   AF-A0A6N8ASW3-F1
#
_cell.length_a   1.000
_cell.length_b   1.000
_cell.length_c   1.000
_cell.angle_alpha   90.00
_cell.angle_beta   90.00
_cell.angle_gamma   90.00
#
_symmetry.space_group_name_H-M   'P 1'
#
loop_
_entity.id
_entity.type
_entity.pdbx_description
1 polymer ?
#
loop_
_entity_poly.entity_id
_entity_poly.type
_entity_poly.pdbx_seq_one_letter_code
_entity_poly.pdbx_strand_id
1 'polypeptide(L)'
;MNIMTNEIGASANTALEMLAIALQQELAAGKNKRAIDFKEAYPLIEQHLANNGSQKTACDKFNAVYGYKLHQPQFRKMLNAERMSREASGDGVRCIHCNTPLHSATVGTEPDYNTEAE
;
A
#
# COMPACT_ATOMS: atom_id res chain seq x y z
N MET A 1 -5.04 61.75 -12.24
CA MET A 1 -5.85 60.63 -12.76
C MET A 1 -5.07 59.35 -12.51
N ASN A 2 -5.77 58.34 -12.00
CA ASN A 2 -5.24 57.25 -11.17
C ASN A 2 -4.45 56.19 -11.94
N ILE A 3 -3.34 55.74 -11.36
CA ILE A 3 -2.73 54.44 -11.64
C ILE A 3 -3.33 53.49 -10.61
N MET A 4 -4.27 52.63 -11.03
CA MET A 4 -4.70 51.49 -10.21
C MET A 4 -3.70 50.36 -10.42
N THR A 5 -2.75 50.22 -9.49
CA THR A 5 -1.96 49.00 -9.36
C THR A 5 -2.89 47.87 -8.96
N ASN A 6 -2.98 46.86 -9.83
CA ASN A 6 -3.65 45.60 -9.60
C ASN A 6 -2.78 44.75 -8.68
N GLU A 7 -3.04 44.82 -7.38
CA GLU A 7 -2.27 44.11 -6.36
C GLU A 7 -3.03 42.85 -5.92
N ILE A 8 -2.45 41.71 -6.30
CA ILE A 8 -2.37 40.47 -5.50
C ILE A 8 -3.64 39.59 -5.52
N GLY A 9 -3.78 38.83 -6.61
CA GLY A 9 -4.54 37.57 -6.66
C GLY A 9 -3.74 36.36 -6.14
N ALA A 10 -2.97 36.51 -5.06
CA ALA A 10 -2.09 35.45 -4.53
C ALA A 10 -2.65 34.70 -3.30
N SER A 11 -3.81 35.10 -2.78
CA SER A 11 -4.33 34.56 -1.50
C SER A 11 -5.42 33.49 -1.66
N ALA A 12 -6.09 33.40 -2.81
CA ALA A 12 -7.21 32.47 -2.98
C ALA A 12 -6.73 31.05 -3.32
N ASN A 13 -5.69 30.92 -4.15
CA ASN A 13 -5.18 29.62 -4.59
C ASN A 13 -4.49 28.86 -3.44
N THR A 14 -3.68 29.55 -2.63
CA THR A 14 -2.97 28.95 -1.50
C THR A 14 -3.90 28.55 -0.36
N ALA A 15 -4.90 29.36 -0.01
CA ALA A 15 -5.89 29.00 1.01
C ALA A 15 -6.77 27.82 0.57
N LEU A 16 -7.16 27.78 -0.71
CA LEU A 16 -7.94 26.68 -1.28
C LEU A 16 -7.10 25.39 -1.36
N GLU A 17 -5.83 25.47 -1.76
CA GLU A 17 -4.90 24.34 -1.76
C GLU A 17 -4.64 23.82 -0.35
N MET A 18 -4.43 24.69 0.64
CA MET A 18 -4.25 24.28 2.03
C MET A 18 -5.51 23.62 2.59
N LEU A 19 -6.69 24.11 2.24
CA LEU A 19 -7.96 23.47 2.60
C LEU A 19 -8.14 22.11 1.92
N ALA A 20 -7.78 21.98 0.65
CA ALA A 20 -7.85 20.71 -0.07
C ALA A 20 -6.90 19.65 0.52
N ILE A 21 -5.68 20.06 0.90
CA ILE A 21 -4.70 19.21 1.59
C ILE A 21 -5.23 18.78 2.96
N ALA A 22 -5.77 19.71 3.76
CA ALA A 22 -6.32 19.41 5.07
C ALA A 22 -7.52 18.45 4.99
N LEU A 23 -8.44 18.67 4.04
CA LEU A 23 -9.60 17.81 3.81
C LEU A 23 -9.19 16.41 3.30
N GLN A 24 -8.20 16.31 2.42
CA GLN A 24 -7.65 15.00 2.01
C GLN A 24 -7.00 14.26 3.20
N GLN A 25 -6.28 14.98 4.05
CA GLN A 25 -5.69 14.41 5.26
C GLN A 25 -6.76 13.95 6.25
N GLU A 26 -7.84 14.69 6.42
CA GLU A 26 -8.97 14.35 7.31
C GLU A 26 -9.78 13.15 6.77
N LEU A 27 -10.05 13.12 5.45
CA LEU A 27 -10.72 12.01 4.77
C LEU A 27 -9.89 10.71 4.82
N ALA A 28 -8.57 10.82 4.75
CA ALA A 28 -7.65 9.69 4.86
C ALA A 28 -7.48 9.21 6.31
N ALA A 29 -7.44 10.13 7.29
CA ALA A 29 -7.14 9.84 8.69
C ALA A 29 -8.20 8.96 9.39
N GLY A 30 -9.48 9.02 8.98
CA GLY A 30 -10.56 8.30 9.68
C GLY A 30 -10.85 6.88 9.16
N LYS A 31 -10.82 6.67 7.83
CA LYS A 31 -11.30 5.40 7.22
C LYS A 31 -10.19 4.51 6.64
N ASN A 32 -9.02 5.07 6.32
CA ASN A 32 -7.96 4.34 5.62
C ASN A 32 -6.57 4.45 6.27
N LYS A 33 -6.39 5.13 7.41
CA LYS A 33 -5.09 5.23 8.09
C LYS A 33 -4.40 3.87 8.26
N ARG A 34 -5.16 2.85 8.66
CA ARG A 34 -4.63 1.47 8.78
C ARG A 34 -4.14 0.90 7.46
N ALA A 35 -4.85 1.16 6.36
CA ALA A 35 -4.44 0.70 5.04
C ALA A 35 -3.20 1.45 4.55
N ILE A 36 -3.10 2.76 4.85
CA ILE A 36 -1.92 3.59 4.53
C ILE A 36 -0.70 3.09 5.31
N ASP A 37 -0.84 2.93 6.63
CA ASP A 37 0.22 2.42 7.51
C ASP A 37 0.66 1.02 7.09
N PHE A 38 -0.28 0.16 6.66
CA PHE A 38 0.04 -1.16 6.15
C PHE A 38 0.80 -1.11 4.82
N LYS A 39 0.41 -0.23 3.90
CA LYS A 39 1.11 -0.01 2.62
C LYS A 39 2.53 0.47 2.82
N GLU A 40 2.74 1.34 3.80
CA GLU A 40 4.08 1.81 4.20
C GLU A 40 4.93 0.68 4.78
N ALA A 41 4.36 -0.13 5.67
CA ALA A 41 5.06 -1.25 6.29
C ALA A 41 5.27 -2.45 5.35
N TYR A 42 4.53 -2.53 4.25
CA TYR A 42 4.45 -3.70 3.38
C TYR A 42 5.81 -4.22 2.86
N PRO A 43 6.74 -3.38 2.36
CA PRO A 43 8.06 -3.87 1.90
C PRO A 43 8.85 -4.57 3.02
N LEU A 44 8.78 -4.07 4.24
CA LEU A 44 9.46 -4.65 5.40
C LEU A 44 8.80 -5.96 5.84
N ILE A 45 7.47 -6.02 5.77
CA ILE A 45 6.71 -7.25 6.03
C ILE A 45 7.13 -8.33 5.03
N GLU A 46 7.14 -8.01 3.73
CA GLU A 46 7.53 -8.96 2.69
C GLU A 46 8.97 -9.43 2.83
N GLN A 47 9.90 -8.53 3.18
CA GLN A 47 11.29 -8.90 3.44
C GLN A 47 11.41 -9.83 4.66
N HIS A 48 10.66 -9.58 5.73
CA HIS A 48 10.62 -10.48 6.88
C HIS A 48 10.15 -11.88 6.48
N LEU A 49 9.07 -11.96 5.69
CA LEU A 49 8.51 -13.24 5.22
C LEU A 49 9.47 -13.98 4.28
N ALA A 50 10.17 -13.26 3.40
CA ALA A 50 11.18 -13.83 2.51
C ALA A 50 12.38 -14.42 3.27
N ASN A 51 12.71 -13.87 4.43
CA ASN A 51 13.80 -14.34 5.30
C ASN A 51 13.33 -15.40 6.31
N ASN A 52 12.39 -16.28 5.93
CA ASN A 52 11.77 -17.31 6.79
C ASN A 52 11.08 -16.76 8.05
N GLY A 53 10.70 -15.48 8.05
CA GLY A 53 9.92 -14.87 9.12
C GLY A 53 8.47 -15.36 9.12
N SER A 54 7.85 -15.39 10.30
CA SER A 54 6.46 -15.83 10.42
C SER A 54 5.48 -14.66 10.19
N GLN A 55 4.37 -14.91 9.50
CA GLN A 55 3.28 -13.93 9.38
C GLN A 55 2.75 -13.49 10.75
N LYS A 56 2.81 -14.40 11.73
CA LYS A 56 2.42 -14.10 13.10
C LYS A 56 3.27 -12.99 13.70
N THR A 57 4.58 -13.17 13.64
CA THR A 57 5.57 -12.20 14.14
C THR A 57 5.48 -10.87 13.39
N ALA A 58 5.24 -10.90 12.07
CA ALA A 58 5.04 -9.68 11.28
C ALA A 58 3.80 -8.89 11.77
N CYS A 59 2.67 -9.57 11.97
CA CYS A 59 1.44 -8.96 12.49
C CYS A 59 1.63 -8.39 13.90
N ASP A 60 2.29 -9.14 14.79
CA ASP A 60 2.52 -8.72 16.18
C ASP A 60 3.44 -7.47 16.22
N LYS A 61 4.49 -7.44 15.38
CA LYS A 61 5.36 -6.26 15.24
C LYS A 61 4.66 -5.07 14.63
N PHE A 62 3.85 -5.27 13.58
CA PHE A 62 3.04 -4.22 12.97
C PHE A 62 2.09 -3.59 14.00
N ASN A 63 1.39 -4.42 14.77
CA ASN A 63 0.52 -3.97 15.85
C ASN A 63 1.27 -3.16 16.91
N ALA A 64 2.46 -3.62 17.32
CA ALA A 64 3.27 -2.94 18.32
C ALA A 64 3.78 -1.56 17.85
N VAL A 65 4.21 -1.45 16.59
CA VAL A 65 4.78 -0.21 16.04
C VAL A 65 3.69 0.83 15.75
N TYR A 66 2.59 0.41 15.12
CA TYR A 66 1.52 1.33 14.69
C TYR A 66 0.37 1.45 15.70
N GLY A 67 0.44 0.77 16.84
CA GLY A 67 -0.57 0.83 17.90
C GLY A 67 -1.89 0.15 17.55
N TYR A 68 -1.87 -0.83 16.65
CA TYR A 68 -3.06 -1.57 16.22
C TYR A 68 -3.28 -2.87 17.02
N LYS A 69 -4.50 -3.41 16.94
CA LYS A 69 -4.87 -4.74 17.44
C LYS A 69 -5.43 -5.60 16.30
N LEU A 70 -4.67 -5.75 15.22
CA LEU A 70 -5.06 -6.63 14.12
C LEU A 70 -4.97 -8.09 14.54
N HIS A 71 -5.98 -8.87 14.14
CA HIS A 71 -5.96 -10.32 14.24
C HIS A 71 -5.32 -10.93 12.99
N GLN A 72 -4.71 -12.11 13.15
CA GLN A 72 -4.03 -12.84 12.06
C GLN A 72 -4.86 -12.99 10.78
N PRO A 73 -6.16 -13.35 10.81
CA PRO A 73 -6.95 -13.46 9.58
C PRO A 73 -7.12 -12.13 8.85
N GLN A 74 -7.21 -11.02 9.60
CA GLN A 74 -7.35 -9.69 9.03
C GLN A 74 -6.02 -9.22 8.41
N PHE A 75 -4.91 -9.47 9.09
CA PHE A 75 -3.57 -9.21 8.57
C PHE A 75 -3.32 -9.96 7.26
N ARG A 76 -3.69 -11.25 7.20
CA ARG A 76 -3.60 -12.08 5.99
C ARG A 76 -4.43 -11.51 4.83
N LYS A 77 -5.65 -11.04 5.10
CA LYS A 77 -6.49 -10.40 4.08
C LYS A 77 -5.84 -9.14 3.53
N MET A 78 -5.28 -8.30 4.41
CA MET A 78 -4.59 -7.08 3.99
C MET A 78 -3.33 -7.38 3.18
N LEU A 79 -2.55 -8.38 3.59
CA LEU A 79 -1.35 -8.82 2.89
C LEU A 79 -1.67 -9.30 1.46
N ASN A 80 -2.68 -10.16 1.31
CA ASN A 80 -3.08 -10.67 0.01
C ASN A 80 -3.67 -9.58 -0.88
N ALA A 81 -4.49 -8.67 -0.33
CA ALA A 81 -5.04 -7.56 -1.10
C ALA A 81 -3.95 -6.63 -1.63
N GLU A 82 -2.92 -6.34 -0.82
CA GLU A 82 -1.79 -5.52 -1.23
C GLU A 82 -0.89 -6.22 -2.27
N ARG A 83 -0.64 -7.53 -2.12
CA ARG A 83 0.02 -8.36 -3.13
C ARG A 83 -0.68 -8.28 -4.48
N MET A 84 -1.99 -8.56 -4.50
CA MET A 84 -2.80 -8.50 -5.73
C MET A 84 -2.80 -7.11 -6.36
N SER A 85 -2.91 -6.04 -5.54
CA SER A 85 -2.88 -4.67 -6.04
C SER A 85 -1.54 -4.33 -6.71
N ARG A 86 -0.43 -4.80 -6.14
CA ARG A 86 0.92 -4.55 -6.64
C ARG A 86 1.26 -5.39 -7.86
N GLU A 87 0.81 -6.64 -7.90
CA GLU A 87 0.87 -7.49 -9.09
C GLU A 87 0.12 -6.86 -10.26
N ALA A 88 -1.11 -6.40 -10.04
CA ALA A 88 -1.91 -5.72 -11.08
C ALA A 88 -1.27 -4.40 -11.56
N SER A 89 -0.53 -3.72 -10.70
CA SER A 89 0.15 -2.46 -11.02
C SER A 89 1.58 -2.65 -11.55
N GLY A 90 2.10 -3.89 -11.55
CA GLY A 90 3.49 -4.20 -11.89
C GLY A 90 4.53 -3.76 -10.84
N ASP A 91 4.09 -3.32 -9.65
CA ASP A 91 4.93 -2.83 -8.54
C ASP A 91 5.13 -3.89 -7.45
N GLY A 92 5.44 -5.12 -7.89
CA GLY A 92 5.75 -6.22 -6.98
C GLY A 92 7.01 -5.93 -6.15
N VAL A 93 6.98 -6.25 -4.85
CA VAL A 93 8.14 -6.03 -3.98
C VAL A 93 9.28 -6.95 -4.36
N ARG A 94 10.47 -6.36 -4.45
CA ARG A 94 11.73 -7.05 -4.73
C ARG A 94 12.56 -7.15 -3.46
N CYS A 95 13.34 -8.22 -3.35
CA CYS A 95 14.30 -8.38 -2.28
C CYS A 95 15.38 -7.30 -2.38
N ILE A 96 15.70 -6.63 -1.27
CA ILE A 96 16.75 -5.59 -1.23
C ILE A 96 18.15 -6.19 -1.50
N HIS A 97 18.37 -7.46 -1.16
CA HIS A 97 19.68 -8.10 -1.27
C HIS A 97 19.94 -8.76 -2.63
N CYS A 98 18.95 -9.42 -3.22
CA CYS A 98 19.11 -10.15 -4.49
C CYS A 98 18.28 -9.58 -5.64
N ASN A 99 17.48 -8.54 -5.40
CA ASN A 99 16.58 -7.89 -6.38
C ASN A 99 15.55 -8.81 -7.08
N THR A 100 15.46 -10.06 -6.64
CA THR A 100 14.47 -11.05 -7.08
C THR A 100 13.08 -10.64 -6.57
N PRO A 101 12.02 -10.75 -7.38
CA PRO A 101 10.65 -10.55 -6.92
C PRO A 101 10.33 -11.53 -5.78
N LEU A 102 9.78 -11.03 -4.68
CA LEU A 102 9.42 -11.84 -3.51
C LEU A 102 8.15 -12.66 -3.73
N HIS A 103 7.29 -12.21 -4.64
CA HIS A 103 6.24 -12.99 -5.27
C HIS A 103 6.47 -12.95 -6.76
N SER A 104 6.98 -14.04 -7.32
CA SER A 104 6.84 -14.27 -8.75
C SER A 104 5.36 -14.52 -9.00
N ALA A 105 4.74 -13.72 -9.86
CA ALA A 105 3.51 -14.14 -10.51
C ALA A 105 3.75 -15.58 -10.97
N THR A 106 3.06 -16.54 -10.35
CA THR A 106 3.03 -17.90 -10.87
C THR A 106 2.33 -17.78 -12.21
N VAL A 107 3.14 -17.63 -13.25
CA VAL A 107 2.74 -17.85 -14.64
C VAL A 107 2.01 -19.20 -14.66
N GLY A 108 0.86 -19.18 -15.34
CA GLY A 108 -0.22 -20.14 -15.18
C GLY A 108 0.21 -21.59 -15.10
N THR A 109 -0.35 -22.28 -14.12
CA THR A 109 -0.74 -23.67 -14.34
C THR A 109 -2.22 -23.62 -14.69
N GLU A 110 -2.51 -23.26 -15.94
CA GLU A 110 -3.78 -23.66 -16.55
C GLU A 110 -3.83 -25.19 -16.46
N PRO A 111 -4.83 -25.81 -15.83
CA PRO A 111 -5.00 -27.25 -15.92
C PRO A 111 -5.37 -27.56 -17.38
N ASP A 112 -4.40 -28.09 -18.12
CA ASP A 112 -4.64 -28.72 -19.42
C ASP A 112 -5.67 -29.84 -19.20
N TYR A 113 -6.89 -29.57 -19.65
CA TYR A 113 -8.00 -30.51 -19.60
C TYR A 113 -8.24 -31.10 -21.00
N ASN A 114 -7.18 -31.50 -21.71
CA ASN A 114 -7.32 -32.27 -22.94
C ASN A 114 -6.48 -33.56 -22.86
N THR A 115 -7.06 -34.57 -22.22
CA THR A 115 -6.78 -35.96 -22.60
C THR A 115 -8.08 -36.54 -23.10
N GLU A 116 -8.31 -36.37 -24.40
CA GLU A 116 -9.22 -37.19 -25.18
C GLU A 116 -8.75 -38.64 -25.03
N ALA A 117 -9.55 -39.47 -24.38
CA ALA A 117 -9.39 -40.92 -24.40
C ALA A 117 -10.23 -41.45 -25.58
N GLU A 118 -9.53 -41.84 -26.64
CA GLU A 118 -10.05 -42.74 -27.67
C GLU A 118 -10.36 -44.14 -27.09
#